data_AF-Q86BX6-F1
#
_entry.id   AF-Q86BX6-F1
#
_cell.length_a   1.000
_cell.length_b   1.000
_cell.length_c   1.000
_cell.angle_alpha   90.00
_cell.angle_beta   90.00
_cell.angle_gamma   90.00
#
_symmetry.space_group_name_H-M   'P 1'
#
loop_
_entity.id
_entity.type
_entity.pdbx_description
1 polymer ?
#
loop_
_entity_poly.entity_id
_entity_poly.type
_entity_poly.pdbx_seq_one_letter_code
_entity_poly.pdbx_strand_id
1 'polypeptide(L)' 'PVESLTRVPMRDYTVPGTKLVIPKDTLVQIPVYALQHDEEFYPEPDQFNPDRFLPEEVKKRHPYVYL' A
#
# COMPACT_ATOMS: atom_id res chain seq x y z
N PRO A 1 -1.01 8.29 -13.73
CA PRO A 1 -0.92 7.89 -12.29
C PRO A 1 -1.57 6.51 -12.14
N VAL A 2 -1.06 5.66 -11.25
CA VAL A 2 -1.63 4.33 -10.98
C VAL A 2 -2.33 4.40 -9.63
N GLU A 3 -3.66 4.39 -9.64
CA GLU A 3 -4.48 4.54 -8.43
C GLU A 3 -4.60 3.25 -7.61
N SER A 4 -4.48 2.10 -8.27
CA SER A 4 -4.52 0.79 -7.63
C SER A 4 -3.69 -0.23 -8.40
N LEU A 5 -3.17 -1.23 -7.67
CA LEU A 5 -2.57 -2.40 -8.27
C LEU A 5 -3.49 -3.60 -8.13
N THR A 6 -3.59 -4.38 -9.18
CA THR A 6 -4.39 -5.59 -9.19
C THR A 6 -3.48 -6.81 -9.26
N ARG A 7 -3.80 -7.84 -8.46
CA ARG A 7 -3.12 -9.13 -8.45
C ARG A 7 -4.16 -10.24 -8.43
N VAL A 8 -3.82 -11.36 -9.05
CA VAL A 8 -4.63 -12.58 -9.02
C VAL A 8 -3.69 -13.74 -8.65
N PRO A 9 -3.96 -14.47 -7.55
CA PRO A 9 -3.08 -15.54 -7.12
C PRO A 9 -3.32 -16.78 -7.99
N MET A 10 -2.24 -17.38 -8.51
CA MET A 10 -2.32 -18.59 -9.36
C MET A 10 -2.67 -19.87 -8.58
N ARG A 11 -2.72 -19.79 -7.25
CA ARG A 11 -3.06 -20.85 -6.28
C ARG A 11 -3.53 -20.20 -4.98
N ASP A 12 -4.20 -20.96 -4.12
CA ASP A 12 -4.54 -20.49 -2.77
C ASP A 12 -3.29 -19.95 -2.07
N TYR A 13 -3.41 -18.73 -1.55
CA TYR A 13 -2.31 -17.98 -0.96
C TYR A 13 -2.60 -17.62 0.48
N THR A 14 -1.86 -18.20 1.41
CA THR A 14 -1.90 -17.78 2.82
C THR A 14 -1.07 -16.53 3.01
N VAL A 15 -1.67 -15.47 3.52
CA VAL A 15 -0.96 -14.21 3.80
C VAL A 15 0.02 -14.46 4.96
N PRO A 16 1.33 -14.22 4.77
CA PRO A 16 2.34 -14.47 5.79
C PRO A 16 2.01 -13.81 7.12
N GLY A 17 2.20 -14.55 8.23
CA GLY A 17 1.92 -14.05 9.58
C GLY A 17 0.43 -14.04 9.96
N THR A 18 -0.46 -14.51 9.09
CA THR A 18 -1.90 -14.59 9.37
C THR A 18 -2.46 -15.99 9.08
N LYS A 19 -3.71 -16.24 9.48
CA LYS A 19 -4.50 -17.40 9.05
C LYS A 19 -5.35 -17.13 7.81
N LEU A 20 -5.22 -15.94 7.20
CA LEU A 20 -6.03 -15.53 6.06
C LEU A 20 -5.54 -16.23 4.80
N VAL A 21 -6.46 -16.92 4.13
CA VAL A 21 -6.21 -17.57 2.84
C VAL A 21 -6.98 -16.81 1.77
N ILE A 22 -6.26 -16.37 0.75
CA ILE A 22 -6.82 -15.80 -0.48
C ILE A 22 -6.98 -16.95 -1.47
N PRO A 23 -8.21 -17.33 -1.87
CA PRO A 23 -8.42 -18.41 -2.81
C PRO A 23 -7.79 -18.11 -4.17
N LYS A 24 -7.38 -19.16 -4.88
CA LYS A 24 -6.94 -19.09 -6.27
C LYS A 24 -7.94 -18.30 -7.13
N ASP A 25 -7.43 -17.55 -8.10
CA ASP A 25 -8.21 -16.77 -9.07
C ASP A 25 -9.03 -15.61 -8.45
N THR A 26 -8.84 -15.32 -7.15
CA THR A 26 -9.45 -14.17 -6.49
C THR A 26 -8.79 -12.86 -6.91
N LEU A 27 -9.57 -11.89 -7.35
CA LEU A 27 -9.08 -10.54 -7.63
C LEU A 27 -8.71 -9.82 -6.34
N VAL A 28 -7.43 -9.46 -6.19
CA VAL A 28 -6.93 -8.65 -5.08
C VAL A 28 -6.57 -7.26 -5.59
N GLN A 29 -7.22 -6.24 -5.03
CA GLN A 29 -6.92 -4.84 -5.31
C GLN A 29 -6.12 -4.24 -4.15
N ILE A 30 -5.00 -3.59 -4.47
CA ILE A 30 -4.16 -2.83 -3.54
C ILE A 30 -4.46 -1.35 -3.81
N PRO A 31 -5.10 -0.63 -2.88
CA PRO A 31 -5.57 0.74 -3.12
C PRO A 31 -4.44 1.75 -2.88
N VAL A 32 -3.52 1.87 -3.85
CA VAL A 32 -2.34 2.76 -3.77
C VAL A 32 -2.72 4.20 -3.46
N TYR A 33 -3.75 4.74 -4.13
CA TYR A 33 -4.20 6.11 -3.90
C TYR A 33 -4.67 6.32 -2.46
N ALA A 34 -5.50 5.40 -1.95
CA ALA A 34 -6.03 5.50 -0.58
C ALA A 34 -4.91 5.41 0.46
N LEU A 35 -3.95 4.49 0.29
CA LEU A 35 -2.79 4.37 1.18
C LEU A 35 -1.93 5.64 1.21
N GLN A 36 -1.79 6.31 0.07
CA GLN A 36 -1.01 7.55 -0.05
C GLN A 36 -1.78 8.79 0.43
N HIS A 37 -3.09 8.68 0.63
CA HIS A 37 -3.95 9.75 1.18
C HIS A 37 -4.45 9.46 2.59
N ASP A 38 -3.92 8.41 3.23
CA ASP A 38 -4.22 8.10 4.61
C ASP A 38 -3.40 9.01 5.53
N GLU A 39 -4.09 9.82 6.32
CA GLU A 39 -3.50 10.80 7.24
C GLU A 39 -2.60 10.16 8.30
N GLU A 40 -2.79 8.86 8.61
CA GLU A 40 -1.92 8.12 9.53
C GLU A 40 -0.48 8.03 8.99
N PHE A 41 -0.31 7.94 7.67
CA PHE A 41 1.00 7.81 7.03
C PHE A 41 1.46 9.09 6.32
N TYR A 42 0.51 9.94 5.91
CA TYR A 42 0.73 11.17 5.15
C TYR A 42 -0.06 12.33 5.78
N PRO A 43 0.48 13.01 6.81
CA PRO A 43 -0.18 14.15 7.43
C PRO A 43 -0.45 15.25 6.40
N GLU A 44 -1.68 15.78 6.35
CA GLU A 44 -2.14 16.77 5.35
C GLU A 44 -2.02 16.25 3.91
N PRO A 45 -2.58 15.07 3.57
CA PRO A 45 -2.25 14.31 2.37
C PRO A 45 -2.52 15.09 1.07
N ASP A 46 -3.55 15.94 1.06
CA ASP A 46 -3.94 16.79 -0.07
C ASP A 46 -2.96 17.94 -0.35
N GLN A 47 -2.05 18.24 0.59
CA GLN A 47 -1.00 19.24 0.40
C GLN A 47 0.21 18.62 -0.32
N PHE A 48 0.65 19.27 -1.39
CA PHE A 48 1.92 18.94 -2.02
C PHE A 48 3.09 19.32 -1.08
N ASN A 49 3.73 18.30 -0.50
CA ASN A 49 4.88 18.47 0.38
C ASN A 49 6.04 17.56 -0.08
N PRO A 50 7.07 18.10 -0.76
CA PRO A 50 8.20 17.32 -1.24
C PRO A 50 9.12 16.80 -0.12
N ASP A 51 9.11 17.42 1.06
CA ASP A 51 9.98 17.04 2.19
C ASP A 51 9.62 15.65 2.74
N ARG A 52 8.41 15.17 2.46
CA ARG A 52 7.98 13.78 2.72
C ARG A 52 8.90 12.73 2.08
N PHE A 53 9.70 13.09 1.08
CA PHE A 53 10.62 12.20 0.40
C PHE A 53 12.09 12.36 0.82
N LEU A 54 12.35 13.18 1.86
CA LEU A 54 13.66 13.23 2.47
C LEU A 54 14.04 11.85 3.06
N PRO A 55 15.32 11.45 3.03
CA PRO A 55 15.74 10.12 3.46
C PRO A 55 15.28 9.74 4.88
N GLU A 56 15.27 10.69 5.81
CA GLU A 56 14.85 10.44 7.18
C GLU A 56 13.34 10.20 7.31
N GLU A 57 12.52 10.88 6.52
CA GLU A 57 11.06 10.69 6.53
C GLU A 57 10.67 9.39 5.82
N VAL A 58 11.35 9.03 4.73
CA VAL A 58 11.15 7.74 4.04
C VAL A 58 11.50 6.56 4.96
N LYS A 59 12.56 6.66 5.77
CA LYS A 59 12.93 5.62 6.75
C LYS A 59 11.87 5.40 7.83
N LYS A 60 11.16 6.45 8.24
CA LYS A 60 10.11 6.39 9.27
C LYS A 60 8.79 5.85 8.72
N ARG A 61 8.50 6.12 7.45
CA ARG A 61 7.26 5.70 6.79
C ARG A 61 7.18 4.17 6.72
N HIS A 62 5.97 3.65 6.88
CA HIS A 62 5.71 2.24 6.70
C HIS A 62 6.08 1.78 5.26
N PRO A 63 6.84 0.69 5.08
CA PRO A 63 7.40 0.32 3.78
C PRO A 63 6.36 -0.08 2.73
N TYR A 64 5.10 -0.35 3.13
CA TYR A 64 4.03 -0.80 2.23
C TYR A 64 2.98 0.26 1.88
N VAL A 65 3.20 1.54 2.22
CA VAL A 65 2.24 2.62 1.92
C VAL A 65 2.66 3.51 0.75
N TYR A 66 3.85 3.28 0.20
CA TYR A 66 4.36 3.94 -1.00
C TYR A 66 4.80 2.89 -2.02
N LEU A 67 4.64 3.19 -3.32
CA LEU A 67 4.94 2.28 -4.42
C LEU A 67 6.29 2.59 -5.08
#